data_AF-A0A077RUZ1-F1
#
_entry.id   AF-A0A077RUZ1-F1
#
_cell.length_a   1.000
_cell.length_b   1.000
_cell.length_c   1.000
_cell.angle_alpha   90.00
_cell.angle_beta   90.00
_cell.angle_gamma   90.00
#
_symmetry.space_group_name_H-M   'P 1'
#
loop_
_entity.id
_entity.type
_entity.pdbx_description
1 polymer ?
#
loop_
_entity_poly.entity_id
_entity_poly.type
_entity_poly.pdbx_seq_one_letter_code
_entity_poly.pdbx_strand_id
1 'polypeptide(L)'
;MDRCQYDSHGYRSLSGNWCPIDASLSFLPKYKKIDLLDCCNGLLLCRCSKPYPETPDYVVCNPATEKWVIVPANKWSSDSYARLGFDPAISSHFHVFELAPAAALNANVKFDYNIKEVGIYSSKAGAWTHQIDWNDPFEICNFSAGTFLSGVLYLCSDNDLVAAVDVEGNCRFIPAPTLDDACGRHDVYVSQGQLYVAYYGAAEASIWVLEDSSIEDYWTLKHNISYLQLFGSRSRGRYGVISVHPEDDVIFITVESKSTLSGDRLLLKLFSYEIDSKELKFICDLGRISRRPYLSYVPLFSESLADEH
;
A
#
# COMPACT_ATOMS: atom_id res chain seq x y z
N MET A 1 7.41 -26.64 -20.92
CA MET A 1 7.31 -25.23 -21.37
C MET A 1 7.50 -24.38 -20.15
N ASP A 2 8.60 -23.64 -20.17
CA ASP A 2 9.25 -23.05 -19.00
C ASP A 2 8.33 -22.08 -18.24
N ARG A 3 8.31 -22.22 -16.91
CA ARG A 3 7.78 -21.18 -16.03
C ARG A 3 8.57 -19.91 -16.31
N CYS A 4 7.93 -18.86 -16.81
CA CYS A 4 8.53 -17.53 -16.81
C CYS A 4 8.93 -17.19 -15.38
N GLN A 5 10.24 -17.15 -15.15
CA GLN A 5 10.91 -16.97 -13.86
C GLN A 5 10.84 -15.51 -13.35
N TYR A 6 9.87 -14.72 -13.84
CA TYR A 6 9.79 -13.27 -13.66
C TYR A 6 8.72 -12.82 -12.65
N ASP A 7 7.86 -13.73 -12.18
CA ASP A 7 6.73 -13.41 -11.28
C ASP A 7 6.87 -14.16 -9.93
N SER A 8 8.07 -14.20 -9.33
CA SER A 8 8.23 -14.74 -7.98
C SER A 8 8.12 -13.63 -6.95
N HIS A 9 7.07 -13.67 -6.12
CA HIS A 9 6.97 -12.84 -4.92
C HIS A 9 8.10 -13.19 -3.95
N GLY A 10 8.71 -12.17 -3.35
CA GLY A 10 9.74 -12.33 -2.32
C GLY A 10 9.16 -12.04 -0.94
N TYR A 11 9.49 -12.88 0.05
CA TYR A 11 9.18 -12.63 1.45
C TYR A 11 10.46 -12.38 2.24
N ARG A 12 10.42 -11.38 3.13
CA ARG A 12 11.50 -11.10 4.08
C ARG A 12 10.92 -10.84 5.46
N SER A 13 11.26 -11.69 6.42
CA SER A 13 10.94 -11.43 7.82
C SER A 13 11.87 -10.36 8.41
N LEU A 14 11.28 -9.43 9.16
CA LEU A 14 11.98 -8.40 9.93
C LEU A 14 12.07 -8.75 11.43
N SER A 15 11.16 -9.61 11.94
CA SER A 15 11.08 -10.03 13.35
C SER A 15 11.70 -11.41 13.62
N GLY A 16 12.30 -12.04 12.60
CA GLY A 16 12.89 -13.38 12.67
C GLY A 16 11.98 -14.49 12.11
N ASN A 17 12.49 -15.71 12.03
CA ASN A 17 11.82 -16.82 11.32
C ASN A 17 10.77 -17.57 12.18
N TRP A 18 10.10 -16.88 13.10
CA TRP A 18 9.14 -17.50 14.02
C TRP A 18 7.83 -17.93 13.33
N CYS A 19 7.49 -17.30 12.21
CA CYS A 19 6.35 -17.67 11.37
C CYS A 19 6.74 -17.51 9.88
N PRO A 20 7.37 -18.51 9.25
CA PRO A 20 7.73 -18.43 7.84
C PRO A 20 6.46 -18.43 6.98
N ILE A 21 6.35 -17.44 6.09
CA ILE A 21 5.24 -17.34 5.15
C ILE A 21 5.66 -17.93 3.81
N ASP A 22 4.81 -18.76 3.23
CA ASP A 22 4.96 -19.18 1.85
C ASP A 22 4.67 -18.00 0.90
N ALA A 23 5.73 -17.34 0.44
CA ALA A 23 5.63 -16.25 -0.52
C ALA A 23 4.96 -16.64 -1.85
N SER A 24 4.92 -17.94 -2.18
CA SER A 24 4.27 -18.43 -3.40
C SER A 24 2.75 -18.54 -3.28
N LEU A 25 2.21 -18.42 -2.06
CA LEU A 25 0.79 -18.55 -1.73
C LEU A 25 0.19 -19.87 -2.27
N SER A 26 0.89 -20.99 -2.09
CA SER A 26 0.52 -22.28 -2.66
C SER A 26 -0.77 -22.89 -2.12
N PHE A 27 -1.27 -22.37 -0.99
CA PHE A 27 -2.57 -22.72 -0.41
C PHE A 27 -3.75 -22.18 -1.23
N LEU A 28 -3.54 -21.16 -2.08
CA LEU A 28 -4.59 -20.63 -2.95
C LEU A 28 -4.91 -21.58 -4.12
N PRO A 29 -6.10 -21.45 -4.74
CA PRO A 29 -6.43 -22.17 -5.97
C PRO A 29 -5.39 -21.94 -7.08
N LYS A 30 -5.34 -22.88 -8.02
CA LYS A 30 -4.38 -22.80 -9.15
C LYS A 30 -4.75 -21.68 -10.12
N TYR A 31 -4.12 -20.53 -9.93
CA TYR A 31 -4.17 -19.41 -10.87
C TYR A 31 -2.98 -19.41 -11.82
N LYS A 32 -3.15 -18.79 -12.99
CA LYS A 32 -2.06 -18.61 -13.97
C LYS A 32 -1.02 -17.61 -13.45
N LYS A 33 -1.50 -16.56 -12.79
CA LYS A 33 -0.70 -15.48 -12.22
C LYS A 33 -1.42 -14.91 -11.00
N ILE A 34 -0.67 -14.56 -9.97
CA ILE A 34 -1.17 -13.91 -8.76
C ILE A 34 -0.40 -12.59 -8.63
N ASP A 35 -1.11 -11.47 -8.69
CA ASP A 35 -0.58 -10.13 -8.48
C ASP A 35 -1.00 -9.64 -7.10
N LEU A 36 -0.03 -9.30 -6.24
CA LEU A 36 -0.29 -8.71 -4.93
C LEU A 36 -0.62 -7.23 -5.09
N LEU A 37 -1.80 -6.82 -4.62
CA LEU A 37 -2.29 -5.45 -4.77
C LEU A 37 -2.16 -4.63 -3.50
N ASP A 38 -2.51 -5.23 -2.36
CA ASP A 38 -2.55 -4.51 -1.09
C ASP A 38 -2.41 -5.43 0.12
N CYS A 39 -2.11 -4.85 1.28
CA CYS A 39 -2.01 -5.53 2.56
C CYS A 39 -2.60 -4.64 3.66
N CYS A 40 -3.49 -5.20 4.49
CA CYS A 40 -4.12 -4.47 5.58
C CYS A 40 -4.33 -5.40 6.78
N ASN A 41 -3.73 -5.05 7.93
CA ASN A 41 -3.90 -5.73 9.22
C ASN A 41 -3.85 -7.28 9.15
N GLY A 42 -2.86 -7.79 8.42
CA GLY A 42 -2.58 -9.22 8.29
C GLY A 42 -3.39 -9.96 7.22
N LEU A 43 -4.14 -9.23 6.40
CA LEU A 43 -4.76 -9.75 5.19
C LEU A 43 -4.05 -9.23 3.95
N LEU A 44 -3.97 -10.07 2.92
CA LEU A 44 -3.46 -9.71 1.59
C LEU A 44 -4.61 -9.67 0.58
N LEU A 45 -4.57 -8.68 -0.31
CA LEU A 45 -5.43 -8.61 -1.49
C LEU A 45 -4.64 -9.00 -2.73
N CYS A 46 -5.14 -10.01 -3.44
CA CYS A 46 -4.55 -10.55 -4.64
C CYS A 46 -5.50 -10.35 -5.84
N ARG A 47 -4.93 -10.06 -7.01
CA ARG A 47 -5.58 -10.23 -8.31
C ARG A 47 -5.08 -11.51 -8.97
N CYS A 48 -6.00 -12.41 -9.24
CA CYS A 48 -5.72 -13.78 -9.60
C CYS A 48 -6.20 -14.06 -11.03
N SER A 49 -5.25 -14.18 -11.97
CA SER A 49 -5.55 -14.42 -13.38
C SER A 49 -5.94 -15.87 -13.65
N LYS A 50 -7.04 -16.07 -14.36
CA LYS A 50 -7.51 -17.40 -14.80
C LYS A 50 -6.81 -17.86 -16.10
N PRO A 51 -6.83 -19.17 -16.41
CA PRO A 51 -6.16 -19.70 -17.61
C PRO A 51 -6.79 -19.26 -18.95
N TYR A 52 -8.11 -19.01 -18.95
CA TYR A 52 -8.92 -18.62 -20.10
C TYR A 52 -9.27 -17.12 -20.02
N PRO A 53 -9.76 -16.45 -21.09
CA PRO A 53 -9.99 -15.00 -21.13
C PRO A 53 -11.21 -14.59 -20.28
N GLU A 54 -11.16 -14.92 -19.00
CA GLU A 54 -12.12 -14.55 -17.97
C GLU A 54 -11.54 -13.40 -17.16
N THR A 55 -12.44 -12.59 -16.61
CA THR A 55 -12.10 -11.54 -15.64
C THR A 55 -11.33 -12.17 -14.47
N PRO A 56 -10.21 -11.55 -14.02
CA PRO A 56 -9.47 -12.07 -12.88
C PRO A 56 -10.33 -12.04 -11.61
N ASP A 57 -10.07 -12.99 -10.71
CA ASP A 57 -10.69 -12.95 -9.38
C ASP A 57 -9.91 -11.99 -8.49
N TYR A 58 -10.63 -11.33 -7.58
CA TYR A 58 -10.01 -10.81 -6.38
C TYR A 58 -10.03 -11.88 -5.30
N VAL A 59 -8.91 -12.07 -4.62
CA VAL A 59 -8.80 -13.00 -3.50
C VAL A 59 -8.24 -12.25 -2.31
N VAL A 60 -8.98 -12.25 -1.21
CA VAL A 60 -8.47 -11.78 0.09
C VAL A 60 -8.03 -12.99 0.87
N CYS A 61 -6.78 -13.04 1.30
CA CYS A 61 -6.23 -14.19 2.00
C CYS A 61 -5.45 -13.79 3.25
N ASN A 62 -5.38 -14.72 4.19
CA ASN A 62 -4.52 -14.65 5.37
C ASN A 62 -3.46 -15.75 5.26
N PRO A 63 -2.23 -15.42 4.84
CA PRO A 63 -1.13 -16.37 4.75
C PRO A 63 -0.75 -17.04 6.07
N ALA A 64 -1.05 -16.44 7.23
CA ALA A 64 -0.72 -17.03 8.53
C ALA A 64 -1.69 -18.16 8.93
N THR A 65 -2.93 -18.15 8.41
CA THR A 65 -3.94 -19.18 8.67
C THR A 65 -4.27 -20.01 7.44
N GLU A 66 -3.66 -19.70 6.29
CA GLU A 66 -3.92 -20.32 4.98
C GLU A 66 -5.40 -20.29 4.57
N LYS A 67 -6.18 -19.33 5.08
CA LYS A 67 -7.58 -19.11 4.73
C LYS A 67 -7.72 -18.01 3.68
N TRP A 68 -8.75 -18.08 2.85
CA TRP A 68 -9.01 -17.08 1.82
C TRP A 68 -10.50 -16.97 1.47
N VAL A 69 -10.88 -15.82 0.92
CA VAL A 69 -12.21 -15.52 0.39
C VAL A 69 -12.06 -15.03 -1.04
N ILE A 70 -12.83 -15.61 -1.96
CA ILE A 70 -12.91 -15.14 -3.34
C ILE A 70 -13.97 -14.03 -3.39
N VAL A 71 -13.54 -12.85 -3.81
CA VAL A 71 -14.40 -11.69 -4.00
C VAL A 71 -14.90 -11.74 -5.46
N PRO A 72 -16.23 -11.66 -5.69
CA PRO A 72 -16.78 -11.74 -7.04
C PRO A 72 -16.21 -10.64 -7.92
N ALA A 73 -15.77 -11.00 -9.12
CA ALA A 73 -15.27 -10.04 -10.09
C ALA A 73 -16.35 -8.99 -10.43
N ASN A 74 -15.93 -7.74 -10.57
CA ASN A 74 -16.76 -6.63 -11.02
C ASN A 74 -16.31 -6.19 -12.42
N LYS A 75 -17.06 -5.25 -13.01
CA LYS A 75 -16.86 -4.75 -14.39
C LYS A 75 -15.42 -4.31 -14.66
N TRP A 76 -14.71 -3.80 -13.66
CA TRP A 76 -13.40 -3.18 -13.83
C TRP A 76 -12.22 -4.03 -13.32
N SER A 77 -12.45 -5.26 -12.88
CA SER A 77 -11.44 -6.02 -12.12
C SER A 77 -10.13 -6.34 -12.88
N SER A 78 -10.13 -6.20 -14.21
CA SER A 78 -8.93 -6.30 -15.05
C SER A 78 -8.05 -5.04 -15.03
N ASP A 79 -8.65 -3.86 -14.92
CA ASP A 79 -8.01 -2.56 -15.22
C ASP A 79 -8.10 -1.55 -14.07
N SER A 80 -8.79 -1.90 -12.98
CA SER A 80 -8.91 -1.05 -11.78
C SER A 80 -7.68 -1.15 -10.88
N TYR A 81 -7.55 -0.22 -9.96
CA TYR A 81 -6.77 -0.41 -8.74
C TYR A 81 -7.69 -1.03 -7.69
N ALA A 82 -7.15 -1.80 -6.75
CA ALA A 82 -7.95 -2.28 -5.63
C ALA A 82 -7.19 -2.14 -4.31
N ARG A 83 -7.93 -1.80 -3.26
CA ARG A 83 -7.42 -1.59 -1.90
C ARG A 83 -8.19 -2.41 -0.90
N LEU A 84 -7.51 -2.80 0.17
CA LEU A 84 -8.07 -3.60 1.24
C LEU A 84 -8.31 -2.73 2.46
N GLY A 85 -9.54 -2.76 2.98
CA GLY A 85 -9.88 -2.15 4.25
C GLY A 85 -10.24 -3.21 5.28
N PHE A 86 -9.41 -3.40 6.29
CA PHE A 86 -9.68 -4.34 7.37
C PHE A 86 -9.17 -3.78 8.68
N ASP A 87 -10.04 -3.65 9.68
CA ASP A 87 -9.68 -3.23 11.03
C ASP A 87 -10.23 -4.23 12.04
N PRO A 88 -9.42 -5.21 12.47
CA PRO A 88 -9.87 -6.28 13.36
C PRO A 88 -10.27 -5.76 14.75
N ALA A 89 -9.87 -4.54 15.14
CA ALA A 89 -10.27 -3.96 16.41
C ALA A 89 -11.72 -3.45 16.39
N ILE A 90 -12.27 -3.18 15.20
CA ILE A 90 -13.62 -2.62 15.01
C ILE A 90 -14.58 -3.66 14.44
N SER A 91 -14.12 -4.48 13.49
CA SER A 91 -14.97 -5.42 12.75
C SER A 91 -14.19 -6.66 12.31
N SER A 92 -14.83 -7.83 12.38
CA SER A 92 -14.29 -9.06 11.78
C SER A 92 -14.43 -9.10 10.25
N HIS A 93 -15.09 -8.11 9.66
CA HIS A 93 -15.35 -8.03 8.22
C HIS A 93 -14.41 -7.04 7.54
N PHE A 94 -13.79 -7.49 6.46
CA PHE A 94 -13.02 -6.66 5.53
C PHE A 94 -13.91 -6.07 4.43
N HIS A 95 -13.37 -5.03 3.78
CA HIS A 95 -13.91 -4.37 2.61
C HIS A 95 -12.86 -4.35 1.49
N VAL A 96 -13.31 -4.44 0.24
CA VAL A 96 -12.44 -4.23 -0.94
C VAL A 96 -12.96 -3.03 -1.70
N PHE A 97 -12.09 -2.06 -1.91
CA PHE A 97 -12.37 -0.85 -2.69
C PHE A 97 -11.78 -1.03 -4.09
N GLU A 98 -12.63 -1.16 -5.09
CA GLU A 98 -12.25 -1.18 -6.50
C GLU A 98 -12.28 0.25 -7.05
N LEU A 99 -11.13 0.80 -7.40
CA LEU A 99 -10.94 2.16 -7.87
C LEU A 99 -10.74 2.14 -9.39
N ALA A 100 -11.78 2.48 -10.14
CA ALA A 100 -11.77 2.42 -11.60
C ALA A 100 -11.30 3.76 -12.21
N PRO A 101 -10.27 3.74 -13.08
CA PRO A 101 -9.79 4.93 -13.78
C PRO A 101 -10.80 5.47 -14.79
N ALA A 102 -10.80 6.78 -15.01
CA ALA A 102 -11.62 7.45 -16.01
C ALA A 102 -11.33 6.94 -17.43
N ALA A 103 -10.07 6.63 -17.75
CA ALA A 103 -9.63 6.14 -19.05
C ALA A 103 -9.70 4.61 -19.19
N ALA A 104 -10.16 3.85 -18.19
CA ALA A 104 -10.61 2.47 -18.44
C ALA A 104 -11.76 2.42 -19.48
N LEU A 105 -12.37 3.58 -19.77
CA LEU A 105 -13.30 3.81 -20.87
C LEU A 105 -12.64 4.09 -22.24
N ASN A 106 -11.31 4.22 -22.32
CA ASN A 106 -10.55 4.60 -23.52
C ASN A 106 -9.27 3.74 -23.68
N ALA A 107 -9.32 2.73 -24.56
CA ALA A 107 -8.24 1.75 -24.80
C ALA A 107 -6.85 2.30 -25.23
N ASN A 108 -6.72 3.61 -25.42
CA ASN A 108 -5.49 4.28 -25.87
C ASN A 108 -4.64 4.85 -24.71
N VAL A 109 -5.14 4.86 -23.47
CA VAL A 109 -4.41 5.39 -22.30
C VAL A 109 -4.09 4.23 -21.36
N LYS A 110 -2.81 3.84 -21.29
CA LYS A 110 -2.37 2.67 -20.51
C LYS A 110 -2.12 2.94 -19.02
N PHE A 111 -2.12 4.20 -18.60
CA PHE A 111 -1.79 4.61 -17.24
C PHE A 111 -2.60 5.85 -16.88
N ASP A 112 -3.88 5.66 -16.62
CA ASP A 112 -4.71 6.70 -16.01
C ASP A 112 -4.84 6.43 -14.52
N TYR A 113 -4.53 7.46 -13.73
CA TYR A 113 -4.62 7.46 -12.28
C TYR A 113 -5.80 8.31 -11.80
N ASN A 114 -6.56 8.92 -12.71
CA ASN A 114 -7.77 9.65 -12.39
C ASN A 114 -8.89 8.65 -12.06
N ILE A 115 -9.17 8.45 -10.79
CA ILE A 115 -10.24 7.57 -10.34
C ILE A 115 -11.56 8.30 -10.52
N LYS A 116 -12.47 7.66 -11.26
CA LYS A 116 -13.80 8.20 -11.54
C LYS A 116 -14.89 7.41 -10.81
N GLU A 117 -14.72 6.11 -10.68
CA GLU A 117 -15.73 5.24 -10.11
C GLU A 117 -15.12 4.38 -8.99
N VAL A 118 -15.84 4.22 -7.89
CA VAL A 118 -15.49 3.33 -6.79
C VAL A 118 -16.56 2.25 -6.61
N GLY A 119 -16.12 0.99 -6.62
CA GLY A 119 -16.91 -0.16 -6.17
C GLY A 119 -16.47 -0.57 -4.77
N ILE A 120 -17.40 -0.88 -3.88
CA ILE A 120 -17.09 -1.34 -2.51
C ILE A 120 -17.73 -2.70 -2.28
N TYR A 121 -16.89 -3.70 -2.01
CA TYR A 121 -17.32 -5.01 -1.55
C TYR A 121 -17.27 -5.07 -0.02
N SER A 122 -18.31 -5.62 0.60
CA SER A 122 -18.33 -5.90 2.04
C SER A 122 -18.40 -7.40 2.27
N SER A 123 -17.42 -7.95 2.99
CA SER A 123 -17.44 -9.36 3.40
C SER A 123 -18.58 -9.72 4.35
N LYS A 124 -19.15 -8.72 5.05
CA LYS A 124 -20.36 -8.90 5.86
C LYS A 124 -21.60 -9.22 5.02
N ALA A 125 -21.74 -8.52 3.88
CA ALA A 125 -22.84 -8.73 2.94
C ALA A 125 -22.53 -9.85 1.94
N GLY A 126 -21.26 -10.22 1.78
CA GLY A 126 -20.81 -11.15 0.76
C GLY A 126 -20.95 -10.61 -0.67
N ALA A 127 -21.12 -9.30 -0.84
CA ALA A 127 -21.46 -8.67 -2.11
C ALA A 127 -20.89 -7.24 -2.25
N TRP A 128 -20.89 -6.74 -3.49
CA TRP A 128 -20.66 -5.32 -3.78
C TRP A 128 -21.85 -4.51 -3.28
N THR A 129 -21.62 -3.64 -2.29
CA THR A 129 -22.67 -2.86 -1.62
C THR A 129 -22.83 -1.48 -2.22
N HIS A 130 -21.75 -0.88 -2.75
CA HIS A 130 -21.77 0.44 -3.36
C HIS A 130 -21.05 0.43 -4.70
N GLN A 131 -21.58 1.20 -5.65
CA GLN A 131 -20.95 1.54 -6.91
C GLN A 131 -21.24 3.02 -7.17
N ILE A 132 -20.21 3.87 -7.08
CA ILE A 132 -20.38 5.31 -7.07
C ILE A 132 -19.51 5.91 -8.17
N ASP A 133 -20.14 6.69 -9.05
CA ASP A 133 -19.47 7.54 -10.03
C ASP A 133 -19.28 8.92 -9.40
N TRP A 134 -18.03 9.34 -9.22
CA TRP A 134 -17.69 10.67 -8.75
C TRP A 134 -17.72 11.65 -9.92
N ASN A 135 -18.49 12.72 -9.74
CA ASN A 135 -18.64 13.77 -10.76
C ASN A 135 -17.29 14.36 -11.18
N ASP A 136 -16.40 14.55 -10.21
CA ASP A 136 -15.05 15.05 -10.41
C ASP A 136 -14.05 13.94 -10.09
N PRO A 137 -13.34 13.39 -11.09
CA PRO A 137 -12.33 12.38 -10.83
C PRO A 137 -11.13 13.00 -10.12
N PHE A 138 -10.41 12.20 -9.33
CA PHE A 138 -9.18 12.63 -8.69
C PHE A 138 -8.02 11.71 -9.03
N GLU A 139 -6.83 12.27 -9.13
CA GLU A 139 -5.62 11.54 -9.48
C GLU A 139 -4.98 10.91 -8.24
N ILE A 140 -4.87 9.58 -8.20
CA ILE A 140 -4.10 8.90 -7.14
C ILE A 140 -2.61 8.89 -7.47
N CYS A 141 -1.75 9.03 -6.46
CA CYS A 141 -0.31 8.94 -6.64
C CYS A 141 0.11 7.55 -7.17
N ASN A 142 0.88 7.53 -8.25
CA ASN A 142 1.35 6.29 -8.85
C ASN A 142 2.26 5.48 -7.88
N PHE A 143 1.93 4.20 -7.71
CA PHE A 143 2.57 3.26 -6.77
C PHE A 143 2.44 3.63 -5.29
N SER A 144 1.58 4.59 -4.94
CA SER A 144 1.32 4.92 -3.53
C SER A 144 0.58 3.78 -2.85
N ALA A 145 0.85 3.55 -1.57
CA ALA A 145 0.06 2.65 -0.74
C ALA A 145 -1.24 3.37 -0.31
N GLY A 146 -2.34 2.62 -0.21
CA GLY A 146 -3.50 3.08 0.54
C GLY A 146 -3.36 2.64 1.99
N THR A 147 -3.99 3.34 2.92
CA THR A 147 -4.09 2.88 4.31
C THR A 147 -5.53 2.96 4.79
N PHE A 148 -5.93 2.02 5.62
CA PHE A 148 -7.29 1.96 6.16
C PHE A 148 -7.25 2.17 7.67
N LEU A 149 -8.07 3.07 8.17
CA LEU A 149 -8.19 3.39 9.58
C LEU A 149 -9.66 3.68 9.89
N SER A 150 -10.21 3.02 10.91
CA SER A 150 -11.52 3.36 11.46
C SER A 150 -12.67 3.45 10.45
N GLY A 151 -12.71 2.55 9.46
CA GLY A 151 -13.79 2.54 8.44
C GLY A 151 -13.53 3.44 7.23
N VAL A 152 -12.35 4.07 7.15
CA VAL A 152 -12.01 5.02 6.09
C VAL A 152 -10.72 4.60 5.40
N LEU A 153 -10.75 4.53 4.07
CA LEU A 153 -9.59 4.34 3.21
C LEU A 153 -8.98 5.70 2.86
N TYR A 154 -7.70 5.88 3.15
CA TYR A 154 -6.92 7.06 2.83
C TYR A 154 -5.99 6.79 1.65
N LEU A 155 -5.95 7.71 0.69
CA LEU A 155 -5.18 7.63 -0.54
C LEU A 155 -4.47 8.97 -0.80
N CYS A 156 -3.20 8.92 -1.17
CA CYS A 156 -2.48 10.11 -1.63
C CYS A 156 -2.92 10.51 -3.03
N SER A 157 -2.99 11.82 -3.27
CA SER A 157 -3.26 12.42 -4.57
C SER A 157 -2.13 13.36 -4.99
N ASP A 158 -1.81 13.41 -6.28
CA ASP A 158 -0.72 14.23 -6.84
C ASP A 158 -0.95 15.76 -6.67
N ASN A 159 -2.12 16.19 -6.21
CA ASN A 159 -2.47 17.60 -5.97
C ASN A 159 -2.28 18.05 -4.50
N ASP A 160 -1.38 17.42 -3.75
CA ASP A 160 -1.17 17.68 -2.30
C ASP A 160 -2.45 17.51 -1.48
N LEU A 161 -3.23 16.48 -1.80
CA LEU A 161 -4.46 16.12 -1.09
C LEU A 161 -4.38 14.66 -0.64
N VAL A 162 -4.98 14.39 0.51
CA VAL A 162 -5.30 13.02 0.93
C VAL A 162 -6.80 12.80 0.73
N ALA A 163 -7.15 11.87 -0.15
CA ALA A 163 -8.54 11.44 -0.34
C ALA A 163 -8.90 10.45 0.77
N ALA A 164 -10.01 10.70 1.45
CA ALA A 164 -10.59 9.85 2.48
C ALA A 164 -11.93 9.32 1.98
N VAL A 165 -12.02 8.01 1.77
CA VAL A 165 -13.18 7.30 1.23
C VAL A 165 -13.71 6.35 2.30
N ASP A 166 -14.93 6.61 2.80
CA ASP A 166 -15.55 5.72 3.78
C ASP A 166 -16.13 4.44 3.13
N VAL A 167 -16.54 3.47 3.96
CA VAL A 167 -17.15 2.22 3.49
C VAL A 167 -18.51 2.39 2.79
N GLU A 168 -19.16 3.55 2.94
CA GLU A 168 -20.39 3.92 2.22
C GLU A 168 -20.07 4.58 0.87
N GLY A 169 -18.78 4.87 0.62
CA GLY A 169 -18.23 5.47 -0.59
C GLY A 169 -18.32 6.98 -0.67
N ASN A 170 -18.61 7.66 0.45
CA ASN A 170 -18.45 9.11 0.53
C ASN A 170 -16.96 9.45 0.50
N CYS A 171 -16.60 10.40 -0.37
CA CYS A 171 -15.24 10.87 -0.54
C CYS A 171 -15.12 12.31 -0.02
N ARG A 172 -14.09 12.56 0.79
CA ARG A 172 -13.68 13.90 1.22
C ARG A 172 -12.18 14.08 0.99
N PHE A 173 -11.75 15.32 0.76
CA PHE A 173 -10.33 15.64 0.56
C PHE A 173 -9.79 16.42 1.74
N ILE A 174 -8.63 16.00 2.23
CA ILE A 174 -7.89 16.65 3.31
C ILE A 174 -6.68 17.34 2.67
N PRO A 175 -6.51 18.66 2.82
CA PRO A 175 -5.31 19.35 2.40
C PRO A 175 -4.09 18.73 3.06
N ALA A 176 -3.11 18.30 2.27
CA ALA A 176 -1.89 17.74 2.80
C ALA A 176 -0.93 18.89 3.21
N PRO A 177 0.05 18.64 4.11
CA PRO A 177 1.00 19.65 4.55
C PRO A 177 1.70 20.37 3.39
N THR A 178 1.68 21.69 3.37
CA THR A 178 2.41 22.49 2.38
C THR A 178 3.91 22.45 2.68
N LEU A 179 4.71 22.01 1.71
CA LEU A 179 6.18 22.07 1.78
C LEU A 179 6.70 23.08 0.75
N ASP A 180 7.72 23.85 1.13
CA ASP A 180 8.38 24.83 0.27
C ASP A 180 9.09 24.20 -0.95
N ASP A 181 9.30 22.88 -0.96
CA ASP A 181 9.95 22.15 -2.06
C ASP A 181 8.93 21.31 -2.84
N ALA A 182 8.52 21.82 -4.00
CA ALA A 182 7.43 21.34 -4.86
C ALA A 182 7.67 19.97 -5.55
N CYS A 183 8.51 19.10 -5.00
CA CYS A 183 8.92 17.84 -5.64
C CYS A 183 9.03 16.65 -4.67
N GLY A 184 8.30 16.70 -3.55
CA GLY A 184 8.20 15.56 -2.62
C GLY A 184 7.11 14.59 -3.06
N ARG A 185 7.42 13.28 -3.10
CA ARG A 185 6.36 12.27 -3.07
C ARG A 185 5.85 12.16 -1.64
N HIS A 186 4.57 11.89 -1.48
CA HIS A 186 3.98 11.60 -0.18
C HIS A 186 3.22 10.29 -0.21
N ASP A 187 3.30 9.55 0.90
CA ASP A 187 2.58 8.31 1.12
C ASP A 187 1.89 8.38 2.49
N VAL A 188 0.72 7.78 2.59
CA VAL A 188 -0.08 7.70 3.82
C VAL A 188 0.17 6.37 4.54
N TYR A 189 0.21 6.45 5.87
CA TYR A 189 0.46 5.30 6.73
C TYR A 189 -0.40 5.41 7.99
N VAL A 190 -0.61 4.27 8.64
CA VAL A 190 -1.20 4.22 9.98
C VAL A 190 -0.14 3.72 10.95
N SER A 191 0.00 4.40 12.07
CA SER A 191 0.82 3.99 13.21
C SER A 191 0.13 4.47 14.48
N GLN A 192 0.13 3.65 15.54
CA GLN A 192 -0.44 3.97 16.85
C GLN A 192 -1.91 4.45 16.76
N GLY A 193 -2.67 3.92 15.81
CA GLY A 193 -4.07 4.32 15.56
C GLY A 193 -4.26 5.72 14.98
N GLN A 194 -3.20 6.39 14.55
CA GLN A 194 -3.22 7.73 13.95
C GLN A 194 -2.80 7.67 12.48
N LEU A 195 -3.28 8.64 11.70
CA LEU A 195 -2.93 8.78 10.30
C LEU A 195 -1.66 9.62 10.16
N TYR A 196 -0.68 9.08 9.45
CA TYR A 196 0.58 9.77 9.14
C TYR A 196 0.72 10.00 7.65
N VAL A 197 1.34 11.12 7.28
CA VAL A 197 1.83 11.38 5.93
C VAL A 197 3.34 11.53 6.00
N ALA A 198 4.05 10.74 5.21
CA ALA A 198 5.49 10.88 5.03
C ALA A 198 5.78 11.52 3.67
N TYR A 199 6.31 12.73 3.70
CA TYR A 199 6.89 13.38 2.54
C TYR A 199 8.35 13.01 2.43
N TYR A 200 8.81 12.76 1.21
CA TYR A 200 10.23 12.58 0.94
C TYR A 200 10.58 13.17 -0.41
N GLY A 201 11.54 14.09 -0.38
CA GLY A 201 12.19 14.68 -1.54
C GLY A 201 13.65 14.27 -1.62
N ALA A 202 14.38 14.81 -2.60
CA ALA A 202 15.79 14.50 -2.80
C ALA A 202 16.71 14.98 -1.65
N ALA A 203 16.25 15.92 -0.83
CA ALA A 203 17.03 16.56 0.22
C ALA A 203 16.56 16.23 1.64
N GLU A 204 15.27 16.03 1.85
CA GLU A 204 14.67 15.90 3.17
C GLU A 204 13.39 15.06 3.13
N ALA A 205 13.10 14.43 4.26
CA ALA A 205 11.88 13.70 4.54
C ALA A 205 11.23 14.27 5.79
N SER A 206 9.93 14.49 5.74
CA SER A 206 9.14 14.96 6.86
C SER A 206 7.97 14.04 7.12
N ILE A 207 7.70 13.80 8.39
CA ILE A 207 6.63 12.93 8.86
C ILE A 207 5.66 13.79 9.65
N TRP A 208 4.42 13.78 9.20
CA TRP A 208 3.31 14.55 9.74
C TRP A 208 2.26 13.60 10.26
N VAL A 209 1.61 13.98 11.36
CA VAL A 209 0.46 13.26 11.90
C VAL A 209 -0.79 14.12 11.73
N LEU A 210 -1.91 13.49 11.42
CA LEU A 210 -3.21 14.13 11.42
C LEU A 210 -3.72 14.17 12.87
N GLU A 211 -4.00 15.37 13.37
CA GLU A 211 -4.62 15.55 14.68
C GLU A 211 -6.14 15.70 14.50
N ASP A 212 -6.91 14.86 15.19
CA ASP A 212 -8.38 14.97 15.24
C ASP A 212 -8.76 16.10 16.20
N SER A 213 -8.85 17.33 15.68
CA SER A 213 -9.41 18.45 16.42
C SER A 213 -10.91 18.53 16.19
N SER A 214 -11.67 18.99 17.20
CA SER A 214 -13.13 19.09 17.12
C SER A 214 -13.66 20.14 16.12
N ILE A 215 -12.77 20.86 15.43
CA ILE A 215 -13.13 22.01 14.59
C ILE A 215 -12.65 21.80 13.15
N GLU A 216 -11.38 21.42 12.95
CA GLU A 216 -10.80 21.17 11.61
C GLU A 216 -9.67 20.13 11.66
N ASP A 217 -9.51 19.39 10.56
CA ASP A 217 -8.37 18.50 10.32
C ASP A 217 -7.11 19.34 10.08
N TYR A 218 -6.08 19.18 10.91
CA TYR A 218 -4.78 19.82 10.67
C TYR A 218 -3.60 18.87 10.93
N TRP A 219 -2.52 19.12 10.22
CA TRP A 219 -1.31 18.31 10.27
C TRP A 219 -0.28 18.90 11.22
N THR A 220 0.31 18.06 12.07
CA THR A 220 1.41 18.44 12.96
C THR A 220 2.69 17.73 12.54
N LEU A 221 3.77 18.50 12.36
CA LEU A 221 5.09 17.94 12.06
C LEU A 221 5.62 17.19 13.28
N LYS A 222 5.79 15.87 13.15
CA LYS A 222 6.40 15.03 14.18
C LYS A 222 7.91 14.95 14.02
N HIS A 223 8.37 14.85 12.78
CA HIS A 223 9.79 14.63 12.50
C HIS A 223 10.21 15.18 11.15
N ASN A 224 11.41 15.75 11.08
CA ASN A 224 12.05 16.16 9.83
C ASN A 224 13.50 15.66 9.84
N ILE A 225 13.89 15.00 8.75
CA ILE A 225 15.21 14.43 8.56
C ILE A 225 15.75 14.81 7.19
N SER A 226 16.94 15.41 7.18
CA SER A 226 17.68 15.62 5.95
C SER A 226 18.39 14.35 5.48
N TYR A 227 18.63 14.24 4.17
CA TYR A 227 19.46 13.19 3.59
C TYR A 227 20.85 13.12 4.25
N LEU A 228 21.42 14.29 4.59
CA LEU A 228 22.70 14.38 5.29
C LEU A 228 22.65 13.73 6.68
N GLN A 229 21.55 13.90 7.42
CA GLN A 229 21.36 13.27 8.72
C GLN A 229 21.14 11.76 8.59
N LEU A 230 20.40 11.31 7.57
CA LEU A 230 20.18 9.87 7.33
C LEU A 230 21.48 9.14 6.94
N PHE A 231 22.24 9.71 6.01
CA PHE A 231 23.30 8.98 5.31
C PHE A 231 24.71 9.55 5.52
N GLY A 232 24.86 10.62 6.30
CA GLY A 232 26.14 11.29 6.55
C GLY A 232 26.76 11.92 5.29
N SER A 233 26.00 12.04 4.21
CA SER A 233 26.48 12.52 2.91
C SER A 233 25.67 13.71 2.41
N ARG A 234 26.36 14.68 1.80
CA ARG A 234 25.72 15.81 1.09
C ARG A 234 25.25 15.44 -0.33
N SER A 235 25.55 14.22 -0.79
CA SER A 235 25.06 13.73 -2.08
C SER A 235 23.54 13.58 -2.03
N ARG A 236 22.83 14.02 -3.06
CA ARG A 236 21.40 13.70 -3.21
C ARG A 236 21.26 12.29 -3.79
N GLY A 237 20.43 11.47 -3.15
CA GLY A 237 20.12 10.10 -3.60
C GLY A 237 18.61 9.91 -3.70
N ARG A 238 18.19 8.90 -4.47
CA ARG A 238 16.79 8.46 -4.47
C ARG A 238 16.58 7.51 -3.29
N TYR A 239 15.67 7.88 -2.43
CA TYR A 239 15.19 7.03 -1.35
C TYR A 239 13.68 7.18 -1.26
N GLY A 240 13.03 6.26 -0.55
CA GLY A 240 11.62 6.42 -0.24
C GLY A 240 11.22 5.61 0.97
N VAL A 241 10.30 6.17 1.74
CA VAL A 241 9.62 5.47 2.82
C VAL A 241 8.72 4.41 2.18
N ILE A 242 8.73 3.20 2.74
CA ILE A 242 7.90 2.09 2.23
C ILE A 242 6.87 1.63 3.25
N SER A 243 7.09 1.88 4.54
CA SER A 243 6.19 1.51 5.63
C SER A 243 6.64 2.21 6.92
N VAL A 244 5.68 2.47 7.79
CA VAL A 244 5.88 2.86 9.18
C VAL A 244 5.47 1.67 10.05
N HIS A 245 6.20 1.40 11.13
CA HIS A 245 5.85 0.34 12.06
C HIS A 245 4.50 0.68 12.72
N PRO A 246 3.57 -0.29 12.85
CA PRO A 246 2.21 0.01 13.33
C PRO A 246 2.17 0.48 14.79
N GLU A 247 3.15 0.13 15.62
CA GLU A 247 3.12 0.44 17.06
C GLU A 247 4.34 1.24 17.55
N ASP A 248 5.44 1.22 16.80
CA ASP A 248 6.71 1.80 17.24
C ASP A 248 7.09 2.95 16.32
N ASP A 249 7.90 3.88 16.82
CA ASP A 249 8.41 5.02 16.08
C ASP A 249 9.57 4.62 15.14
N VAL A 250 9.33 3.61 14.29
CA VAL A 250 10.29 3.06 13.33
C VAL A 250 9.72 3.19 11.92
N ILE A 251 10.53 3.73 11.01
CA ILE A 251 10.21 3.82 9.58
C ILE A 251 11.13 2.93 8.77
N PHE A 252 10.60 2.33 7.72
CA PHE A 252 11.36 1.52 6.78
C PHE A 252 11.63 2.31 5.51
N ILE A 253 12.92 2.46 5.18
CA ILE A 253 13.39 3.29 4.07
C ILE A 253 14.14 2.42 3.07
N THR A 254 13.81 2.62 1.80
CA THR A 254 14.57 2.07 0.68
C THR A 254 15.50 3.13 0.11
N VAL A 255 16.72 2.73 -0.23
CA VAL A 255 17.74 3.63 -0.79
C VAL A 255 18.33 3.02 -2.06
N GLU A 256 18.32 3.78 -3.15
CA GLU A 256 19.01 3.43 -4.37
C GLU A 256 20.50 3.74 -4.24
N SER A 257 21.35 2.72 -4.44
CA SER A 257 22.80 2.85 -4.42
C SER A 257 23.40 2.41 -5.75
N LYS A 258 24.42 3.14 -6.23
CA LYS A 258 25.18 2.76 -7.43
C LYS A 258 26.10 1.58 -7.10
N SER A 259 26.03 0.51 -7.90
CA SER A 259 26.99 -0.60 -7.84
C SER A 259 28.40 -0.12 -8.19
N THR A 260 29.41 -0.51 -7.39
CA THR A 260 30.83 -0.25 -7.63
C THR A 260 31.46 -1.18 -8.68
N LEU A 261 30.76 -2.24 -9.10
CA LEU A 261 31.19 -3.13 -10.18
C LEU A 261 30.75 -2.57 -11.55
N SER A 262 31.70 -2.49 -12.48
CA SER A 262 31.56 -1.90 -13.82
C SER A 262 30.33 -2.37 -14.59
N GLY A 263 29.48 -1.40 -14.96
CA GLY A 263 28.20 -1.56 -15.65
C GLY A 263 27.09 -1.01 -14.77
N ASP A 264 26.80 0.30 -14.91
CA ASP A 264 25.82 1.09 -14.15
C ASP A 264 24.58 0.28 -13.74
N ARG A 265 24.55 -0.19 -12.49
CA ARG A 265 23.44 -0.99 -11.95
C ARG A 265 23.07 -0.43 -10.58
N LEU A 266 21.79 -0.12 -10.40
CA LEU A 266 21.23 0.32 -9.13
C LEU A 266 20.91 -0.90 -8.26
N LEU A 267 21.35 -0.87 -7.01
CA LEU A 267 20.97 -1.82 -5.97
C LEU A 267 20.07 -1.11 -4.98
N LEU A 268 18.95 -1.75 -4.62
CA LEU A 268 18.06 -1.23 -3.60
C LEU A 268 18.39 -1.83 -2.25
N LYS A 269 18.60 -0.97 -1.25
CA LYS A 269 18.91 -1.35 0.13
C LYS A 269 17.74 -0.99 1.03
N LEU A 270 17.45 -1.85 2.00
CA LEU A 270 16.44 -1.64 3.03
C LEU A 270 17.10 -1.25 4.35
N PHE A 271 16.58 -0.20 4.96
CA PHE A 271 16.97 0.28 6.29
C PHE A 271 15.75 0.43 7.17
N SER A 272 15.94 0.26 8.48
CA SER A 272 15.02 0.77 9.50
C SER A 272 15.64 2.03 10.10
N TYR A 273 14.82 3.04 10.34
CA TYR A 273 15.19 4.25 11.03
C TYR A 273 14.29 4.43 12.25
N GLU A 274 14.91 4.50 13.42
CA GLU A 274 14.23 4.71 14.69
C GLU A 274 14.20 6.23 14.98
N ILE A 275 13.00 6.80 15.11
CA ILE A 275 12.80 8.25 15.16
C ILE A 275 13.41 8.86 16.42
N ASP A 276 13.21 8.21 17.57
CA ASP A 276 13.68 8.71 18.87
C ASP A 276 15.20 8.69 19.00
N SER A 277 15.81 7.53 18.73
CA SER A 277 17.27 7.36 18.80
C SER A 277 17.99 8.01 17.63
N LYS A 278 17.25 8.32 16.55
CA LYS A 278 17.78 8.80 15.26
C LYS A 278 18.79 7.84 14.65
N GLU A 279 18.67 6.55 14.96
CA GLU A 279 19.55 5.51 14.46
C GLU A 279 19.04 4.92 13.15
N LEU A 280 19.89 4.93 12.12
CA LEU A 280 19.67 4.22 10.87
C LEU A 280 20.36 2.86 10.92
N LYS A 281 19.60 1.77 10.77
CA LYS A 281 20.08 0.39 10.80
C LYS A 281 19.87 -0.27 9.45
N PHE A 282 20.93 -0.84 8.88
CA PHE A 282 20.84 -1.60 7.64
C PHE A 282 20.19 -2.97 7.90
N ILE A 283 19.21 -3.34 7.07
CA ILE A 283 18.51 -4.63 7.18
C ILE A 283 19.04 -5.61 6.13
N CYS A 284 18.89 -5.29 4.85
CA CYS A 284 19.31 -6.17 3.75
C CYS A 284 19.36 -5.47 2.40
N ASP A 285 19.97 -6.12 1.42
CA ASP A 285 19.84 -5.77 0.01
C ASP A 285 18.55 -6.42 -0.57
N LEU A 286 17.69 -5.61 -1.19
CA LEU A 286 16.44 -6.07 -1.84
C LEU A 286 16.68 -6.57 -3.28
N GLY A 287 17.90 -6.44 -3.80
CA GLY A 287 18.29 -6.95 -5.10
C GLY A 287 17.79 -6.12 -6.30
N ARG A 288 17.94 -6.68 -7.50
CA ARG A 288 17.76 -5.96 -8.79
C ARG A 288 16.32 -5.87 -9.30
N ILE A 289 15.42 -6.73 -8.81
CA ILE A 289 14.10 -6.98 -9.43
C ILE A 289 12.95 -6.51 -8.53
N SER A 290 13.26 -6.01 -7.34
CA SER A 290 12.23 -5.56 -6.41
C SER A 290 11.52 -4.32 -6.96
N ARG A 291 10.28 -4.50 -7.43
CA ARG A 291 9.40 -3.43 -7.91
C ARG A 291 8.39 -3.12 -6.81
N ARG A 292 8.08 -1.83 -6.63
CA ARG A 292 6.97 -1.38 -5.78
C ARG A 292 5.64 -1.96 -6.28
N PRO A 293 4.63 -2.15 -5.40
CA PRO A 293 4.63 -1.78 -3.98
C PRO A 293 5.32 -2.81 -3.07
N TYR A 294 5.82 -2.34 -1.92
CA TYR A 294 6.25 -3.20 -0.82
C TYR A 294 5.10 -3.31 0.17
N LEU A 295 4.72 -4.54 0.53
CA LEU A 295 3.60 -4.78 1.45
C LEU A 295 4.15 -5.12 2.84
N SER A 296 3.80 -4.29 3.83
CA SER A 296 4.14 -4.54 5.23
C SER A 296 3.11 -5.50 5.82
N TYR A 297 3.49 -6.77 5.98
CA TYR A 297 2.62 -7.82 6.48
C TYR A 297 2.92 -8.15 7.93
N VAL A 298 1.90 -8.01 8.78
CA VAL A 298 1.92 -8.47 10.18
C VAL A 298 0.99 -9.68 10.30
N PRO A 299 1.48 -10.88 10.67
CA PRO A 299 0.65 -12.07 10.77
C PRO A 299 -0.57 -11.89 11.68
N LEU A 300 -1.75 -12.23 11.15
CA LEU A 300 -3.00 -12.29 11.91
C LEU A 300 -3.35 -13.76 12.18
N PHE A 301 -3.35 -14.18 13.45
CA PHE A 301 -3.67 -15.56 13.83
C PHE A 301 -5.14 -15.78 14.20
N SER A 302 -5.99 -14.74 14.12
CA SER A 302 -7.42 -14.90 14.31
C SER A 302 -8.02 -15.76 13.20
N GLU A 303 -8.90 -16.69 13.56
CA GLU A 303 -9.49 -17.65 12.63
C GLU A 303 -10.68 -17.10 11.81
N SER A 304 -11.21 -15.92 12.17
CA SER A 304 -12.43 -15.36 11.55
C SER A 304 -12.12 -14.57 10.29
N LEU A 305 -12.06 -15.23 9.14
CA LEU A 305 -12.15 -14.58 7.83
C LEU A 305 -13.58 -14.73 7.31
N ALA A 306 -14.50 -13.94 7.88
CA ALA A 306 -15.95 -14.00 7.67
C ALA A 306 -16.56 -15.39 7.93
N ASP A 307 -17.41 -15.48 8.95
CA ASP A 307 -18.11 -16.73 9.27
C ASP A 307 -18.82 -17.30 8.03
N GLU A 308 -18.50 -18.55 7.69
CA GLU A 308 -19.14 -19.34 6.64
C GLU A 308 -20.66 -19.30 6.84
N HIS A 309 -21.40 -18.66 5.93
CA HIS A 309 -22.85 -18.85 5.77
C HIS A 309 -23.16 -19.15 4.31
#